data_AF-K2JK19-F1
#
_entry.id   AF-K2JK19-F1
#
_cell.length_a   1.000
_cell.length_b   1.000
_cell.length_c   1.000
_cell.angle_alpha   90.00
_cell.angle_beta   90.00
_cell.angle_gamma   90.00
#
_symmetry.space_group_name_H-M   'P 1'
#
loop_
_entity.id
_entity.type
_entity.pdbx_description
1 polymer ?
#
loop_
_entity_poly.entity_id
_entity_poly.type
_entity_poly.pdbx_seq_one_letter_code
_entity_poly.pdbx_strand_id
1 'polypeptide(L)'
;VAGAQVAGVSGNPVFAVVQFEYTSRNGAGDSMYGRLPSPIAVLTLDQNPANGALKLVKYHNIDTAPVNGLWITCGASLSPWGTHLSSEEYEPDANAPDDPVFRQYCRNLFGNEQQGNPYDYGHLPEVTVHQDGTGSVVKHYNLGRISHELVQVMPDQRTVLMGDDATNGGLFMFVADKPRDLSAGSLYVAKWLQRTKVGPGSADISWIKLGHATSAEVKALIDNGITAQDIMDIRVSDPNDDSYTRIPFSGSMNWVKLKPGMQQAAAFLETHRYAAVGGSLGFTKMEGTTVNAADKKAYSAMSYVYKSMTDGSTDIQVQGPNAGAVYEHNLSGDQKDSDGQAINSEWVSVHMSVPPALVGEDLEKADDLGNTANPNRIANPDNLKFSEQLRTLFIGEDSGNHVNNFLWAYHVDNGQLTRIMSCPAGAESTGLHAVDEINGWTYIMSNVQHPGDWESPLHDKVRDKLQPLIDANYRHGYSGCVGYITGTPQLNTQQS
;
A
#
# COMPACT_ATOMS: atom_id res chain seq x y z
N VAL A 1 9.18 2.19 -21.53
CA VAL A 1 10.57 1.78 -21.88
C VAL A 1 10.90 2.30 -23.27
N ALA A 2 11.89 3.20 -23.40
CA ALA A 2 12.23 3.80 -24.68
C ALA A 2 12.92 2.80 -25.62
N GLY A 3 12.57 2.82 -26.91
CA GLY A 3 13.17 1.97 -27.94
C GLY A 3 12.80 0.49 -27.85
N ALA A 4 11.76 0.13 -27.08
CA ALA A 4 11.31 -1.24 -26.99
C ALA A 4 10.85 -1.78 -28.36
N GLN A 5 11.25 -3.01 -28.67
CA GLN A 5 10.80 -3.76 -29.84
C GLN A 5 10.52 -5.19 -29.41
N VAL A 6 9.24 -5.57 -29.37
CA VAL A 6 8.82 -6.90 -28.93
C VAL A 6 8.08 -7.59 -30.06
N ALA A 7 8.47 -8.83 -30.37
CA ALA A 7 7.82 -9.63 -31.39
C ALA A 7 6.32 -9.80 -31.09
N GLY A 8 5.48 -9.60 -32.11
CA GLY A 8 4.02 -9.69 -32.00
C GLY A 8 3.31 -8.37 -31.68
N VAL A 9 4.05 -7.30 -31.38
CA VAL A 9 3.50 -5.94 -31.29
C VAL A 9 3.46 -5.32 -32.69
N SER A 10 2.30 -4.82 -33.09
CA SER A 10 2.06 -4.18 -34.40
C SER A 10 1.88 -2.67 -34.31
N GLY A 11 1.40 -2.17 -33.17
CA GLY A 11 1.30 -0.76 -32.81
C GLY A 11 2.46 -0.32 -31.90
N ASN A 12 2.13 0.38 -30.81
CA ASN A 12 3.13 0.84 -29.84
C ASN A 12 3.28 -0.17 -28.69
N PRO A 13 4.50 -0.59 -28.32
CA PRO A 13 4.71 -1.44 -27.16
C PRO A 13 4.48 -0.65 -25.88
N VAL A 14 3.56 -1.15 -25.05
CA VAL A 14 3.28 -0.67 -23.70
C VAL A 14 3.53 -1.82 -22.73
N PHE A 15 4.02 -1.52 -21.53
CA PHE A 15 4.24 -2.52 -20.49
C PHE A 15 3.41 -2.18 -19.25
N ALA A 16 2.80 -3.21 -18.67
CA ALA A 16 2.25 -3.14 -17.32
C ALA A 16 2.98 -4.20 -16.47
N VAL A 17 3.27 -3.89 -15.23
CA VAL A 17 3.75 -4.88 -14.26
C VAL A 17 2.56 -5.22 -13.37
N VAL A 18 2.27 -6.50 -13.24
CA VAL A 18 1.17 -7.00 -12.41
C VAL A 18 1.74 -7.89 -11.33
N GLN A 19 1.24 -7.71 -10.12
CA GLN A 19 1.60 -8.50 -8.95
C GLN A 19 0.35 -9.20 -8.43
N PHE A 20 0.55 -10.32 -7.75
CA PHE A 20 -0.54 -11.15 -7.24
C PHE A 20 -0.31 -11.32 -5.75
N GLU A 21 -1.08 -10.57 -4.99
CA GLU A 21 -0.94 -10.45 -3.54
C GLU A 21 -1.02 -11.82 -2.85
N TYR A 22 -2.14 -12.54 -3.02
CA TYR A 22 -2.34 -13.86 -2.43
C TYR A 22 -3.24 -14.76 -3.28
N THR A 23 -3.40 -16.00 -2.81
CA THR A 23 -4.44 -16.93 -3.29
C THR A 23 -5.38 -17.22 -2.12
N SER A 24 -6.69 -17.00 -2.28
CA SER A 24 -7.62 -17.20 -1.16
C SER A 24 -7.68 -18.67 -0.72
N ARG A 25 -7.75 -19.60 -1.68
CA ARG A 25 -7.88 -21.05 -1.40
C ARG A 25 -7.29 -21.94 -2.49
N ASN A 26 -6.88 -23.16 -2.12
CA ASN A 26 -6.46 -24.20 -3.05
C ASN A 26 -7.66 -24.94 -3.66
N GLY A 27 -7.41 -25.91 -4.56
CA GLY A 27 -8.47 -26.73 -5.18
C GLY A 27 -9.23 -27.66 -4.23
N ALA A 28 -8.74 -27.88 -3.01
CA ALA A 28 -9.45 -28.59 -1.94
C ALA A 28 -10.29 -27.66 -1.05
N GLY A 29 -10.19 -26.33 -1.24
CA GLY A 29 -10.89 -25.32 -0.45
C GLY A 29 -10.13 -24.85 0.78
N ASP A 30 -8.90 -25.32 1.04
CA ASP A 30 -8.10 -24.84 2.17
C ASP A 30 -7.59 -23.43 1.91
N SER A 31 -7.58 -22.58 2.94
CA SER A 31 -7.03 -21.23 2.86
C SER A 31 -5.55 -21.25 2.46
N MET A 32 -5.19 -20.40 1.50
CA MET A 32 -3.82 -20.19 1.00
C MET A 32 -3.29 -18.77 1.28
N TYR A 33 -4.01 -17.96 2.05
CA TYR A 33 -3.60 -16.61 2.42
C TYR A 33 -2.23 -16.63 3.15
N GLY A 34 -1.28 -15.83 2.67
CA GLY A 34 0.09 -15.76 3.18
C GLY A 34 0.96 -17.03 3.00
N ARG A 35 0.46 -18.08 2.32
CA ARG A 35 1.15 -19.38 2.24
C ARG A 35 1.93 -19.61 0.96
N LEU A 36 1.80 -18.75 -0.04
CA LEU A 36 2.47 -18.88 -1.33
C LEU A 36 3.33 -17.64 -1.60
N PRO A 37 4.47 -17.79 -2.32
CA PRO A 37 5.21 -16.64 -2.81
C PRO A 37 4.35 -15.85 -3.80
N SER A 38 4.32 -14.53 -3.66
CA SER A 38 3.59 -13.64 -4.56
C SER A 38 4.32 -13.53 -5.90
N PRO A 39 3.72 -13.99 -7.02
CA PRO A 39 4.32 -13.81 -8.32
C PRO A 39 4.18 -12.35 -8.79
N ILE A 40 5.13 -11.92 -9.63
CA ILE A 40 5.09 -10.64 -10.31
C ILE A 40 5.52 -10.82 -11.77
N ALA A 41 4.84 -10.14 -12.69
CA ALA A 41 5.01 -10.37 -14.12
C ALA A 41 4.95 -9.08 -14.94
N VAL A 42 5.71 -9.07 -16.02
CA VAL A 42 5.60 -8.05 -17.08
C VAL A 42 4.56 -8.50 -18.11
N LEU A 43 3.55 -7.68 -18.32
CA LEU A 43 2.63 -7.75 -19.45
C LEU A 43 3.15 -6.86 -20.58
N THR A 44 3.42 -7.45 -21.74
CA THR A 44 3.61 -6.67 -22.97
C THR A 44 2.28 -6.50 -23.66
N LEU A 45 1.90 -5.25 -23.88
CA LEU A 45 0.67 -4.83 -24.51
C LEU A 45 0.98 -4.17 -25.87
N ASP A 46 0.21 -4.54 -26.89
CA ASP A 46 0.16 -3.84 -28.18
C ASP A 46 -0.91 -2.75 -28.10
N GLN A 47 -0.48 -1.49 -28.07
CA GLN A 47 -1.35 -0.34 -28.09
C GLN A 47 -1.64 0.07 -29.53
N ASN A 48 -2.90 -0.01 -29.92
CA ASN A 48 -3.36 0.44 -31.22
C ASN A 48 -3.21 1.98 -31.35
N PRO A 49 -2.39 2.50 -32.30
CA PRO A 49 -2.16 3.94 -32.42
C PRO A 49 -3.40 4.75 -32.80
N ALA A 50 -4.39 4.13 -33.44
CA ALA A 50 -5.58 4.83 -33.93
C ALA A 50 -6.65 5.06 -32.85
N ASN A 51 -6.71 4.21 -31.83
CA ASN A 51 -7.78 4.26 -30.83
C ASN A 51 -7.34 3.95 -29.39
N GLY A 52 -6.06 3.69 -29.14
CA GLY A 52 -5.52 3.41 -27.81
C GLY A 52 -5.93 2.05 -27.23
N ALA A 53 -6.59 1.16 -27.98
CA ALA A 53 -6.92 -0.15 -27.44
C ALA A 53 -5.66 -0.95 -27.10
N LEU A 54 -5.59 -1.52 -25.90
CA LEU A 54 -4.48 -2.37 -25.45
C LEU A 54 -4.83 -3.84 -25.67
N LYS A 55 -3.92 -4.60 -26.27
CA LYS A 55 -4.03 -6.05 -26.44
C LYS A 55 -2.83 -6.75 -25.82
N LEU A 56 -3.06 -7.75 -24.98
CA LEU A 56 -1.99 -8.58 -24.44
C LEU A 56 -1.28 -9.37 -25.55
N VAL A 57 0.05 -9.27 -25.60
CA VAL A 57 0.93 -9.98 -26.55
C VAL A 57 1.80 -11.01 -25.84
N LYS A 58 2.41 -10.64 -24.71
CA LYS A 58 3.34 -11.49 -23.97
C LYS A 58 3.11 -11.33 -22.47
N TYR A 59 3.25 -12.43 -21.75
CA TYR A 59 3.30 -12.49 -20.30
C TYR A 59 4.66 -13.06 -19.90
N HIS A 60 5.39 -12.38 -19.03
CA HIS A 60 6.70 -12.81 -18.55
C HIS A 60 6.76 -12.76 -17.03
N ASN A 61 6.87 -13.93 -16.39
CA ASN A 61 7.18 -14.01 -14.97
C ASN A 61 8.58 -13.49 -14.70
N ILE A 62 8.71 -12.59 -13.74
CA ILE A 62 10.00 -12.09 -13.28
C ILE A 62 10.59 -13.13 -12.32
N ASP A 63 11.89 -13.40 -12.47
CA ASP A 63 12.62 -14.26 -11.54
C ASP A 63 12.85 -13.52 -10.21
N THR A 64 12.22 -14.00 -9.14
CA THR A 64 12.33 -13.45 -7.79
C THR A 64 13.29 -14.24 -6.89
N ALA A 65 13.93 -15.30 -7.40
CA ALA A 65 14.91 -16.06 -6.63
C ALA A 65 16.07 -15.20 -6.08
N PRO A 66 16.61 -14.19 -6.81
CA PRO A 66 17.68 -13.33 -6.29
C PRO A 66 17.30 -12.49 -5.07
N VAL A 67 16.00 -12.32 -4.78
CA VAL A 67 15.47 -11.55 -3.64
C VAL A 67 14.71 -12.43 -2.64
N ASN A 68 14.94 -13.75 -2.68
CA ASN A 68 14.30 -14.75 -1.82
C ASN A 68 12.78 -14.80 -1.95
N GLY A 69 12.23 -14.57 -3.15
CA GLY A 69 10.78 -14.50 -3.34
C GLY A 69 10.18 -13.18 -2.86
N LEU A 70 8.88 -13.02 -3.08
CA LEU A 70 8.11 -11.88 -2.61
C LEU A 70 7.00 -12.33 -1.67
N TRP A 71 6.67 -11.48 -0.70
CA TRP A 71 5.68 -11.74 0.33
C TRP A 71 4.51 -10.77 0.21
N ILE A 72 3.30 -11.30 0.01
CA ILE A 72 2.01 -10.59 0.03
C ILE A 72 2.13 -9.22 -0.67
N THR A 73 2.34 -9.25 -1.99
CA THR A 73 2.58 -8.00 -2.74
C THR A 73 1.28 -7.25 -2.97
N CYS A 74 1.05 -6.18 -2.21
CA CYS A 74 -0.21 -5.42 -2.17
C CYS A 74 -0.32 -4.39 -3.32
N GLY A 75 -0.28 -3.09 -3.02
CA GLY A 75 -0.32 -2.00 -3.99
C GLY A 75 1.01 -1.75 -4.71
N ALA A 76 0.98 -0.87 -5.72
CA ALA A 76 2.20 -0.48 -6.43
C ALA A 76 2.12 0.92 -7.02
N SER A 77 3.27 1.57 -7.14
CA SER A 77 3.39 2.86 -7.80
C SER A 77 4.44 2.84 -8.91
N LEU A 78 4.31 3.78 -9.85
CA LEU A 78 5.33 4.03 -10.86
C LEU A 78 6.28 5.10 -10.31
N SER A 79 7.58 4.79 -10.26
CA SER A 79 8.59 5.78 -9.92
C SER A 79 8.65 6.87 -11.02
N PRO A 80 9.12 8.10 -10.70
CA PRO A 80 9.32 9.12 -11.72
C PRO A 80 10.39 8.76 -12.78
N TRP A 81 11.16 7.68 -12.58
CA TRP A 81 12.12 7.16 -13.55
C TRP A 81 11.62 5.91 -14.30
N GLY A 82 10.35 5.54 -14.13
CA GLY A 82 9.67 4.55 -14.97
C GLY A 82 9.90 3.10 -14.57
N THR A 83 10.13 2.84 -13.29
CA THR A 83 10.18 1.50 -12.68
C THR A 83 8.95 1.25 -11.81
N HIS A 84 8.60 -0.02 -11.64
CA HIS A 84 7.47 -0.43 -10.81
C HIS A 84 7.93 -0.65 -9.37
N LEU A 85 7.41 0.17 -8.46
CA LEU A 85 7.61 0.04 -7.03
C LEU A 85 6.47 -0.80 -6.49
N SER A 86 6.75 -2.07 -6.25
CA SER A 86 5.85 -3.01 -5.58
C SER A 86 5.86 -2.74 -4.08
N SER A 87 5.22 -3.57 -3.29
CA SER A 87 5.19 -3.50 -1.83
C SER A 87 5.13 -4.91 -1.25
N GLU A 88 5.58 -5.09 -0.02
CA GLU A 88 5.36 -6.33 0.73
C GLU A 88 4.65 -5.96 2.03
N GLU A 89 3.48 -6.56 2.24
CA GLU A 89 2.56 -6.23 3.33
C GLU A 89 2.52 -7.35 4.38
N TYR A 90 2.05 -7.03 5.59
CA TYR A 90 1.85 -7.99 6.69
C TYR A 90 3.06 -8.87 6.94
N GLU A 91 4.20 -8.24 7.19
CA GLU A 91 5.47 -8.93 7.25
C GLU A 91 5.52 -9.98 8.40
N PRO A 92 6.15 -11.14 8.19
CA PRO A 92 6.21 -12.17 9.22
C PRO A 92 6.97 -11.67 10.45
N ASP A 93 6.44 -11.83 11.67
CA ASP A 93 7.11 -11.32 12.87
C ASP A 93 8.40 -12.09 13.16
N ALA A 94 9.55 -11.41 13.13
CA ALA A 94 10.85 -12.02 13.42
C ALA A 94 11.01 -12.46 14.89
N ASN A 95 10.15 -11.98 15.80
CA ASN A 95 10.06 -12.49 17.17
C ASN A 95 9.21 -13.78 17.28
N ALA A 96 8.57 -14.21 16.19
CA ALA A 96 7.81 -15.46 16.07
C ALA A 96 8.16 -16.21 14.77
N PRO A 97 9.44 -16.58 14.54
CA PRO A 97 9.90 -17.16 13.27
C PRO A 97 9.31 -18.55 12.96
N ASP A 98 8.70 -19.20 13.95
CA ASP A 98 8.02 -20.48 13.80
C ASP A 98 6.51 -20.35 13.48
N ASP A 99 6.03 -19.16 13.13
CA ASP A 99 4.64 -18.95 12.71
C ASP A 99 4.23 -19.95 11.60
N PRO A 100 3.10 -20.67 11.75
CA PRO A 100 2.71 -21.71 10.80
C PRO A 100 2.48 -21.21 9.36
N VAL A 101 2.03 -19.96 9.18
CA VAL A 101 1.81 -19.39 7.84
C VAL A 101 3.16 -19.14 7.18
N PHE A 102 4.09 -18.51 7.89
CA PHE A 102 5.45 -18.29 7.40
C PHE A 102 6.19 -19.60 7.11
N ARG A 103 6.10 -20.60 7.99
CA ARG A 103 6.70 -21.92 7.78
C ARG A 103 6.13 -22.62 6.54
N GLN A 104 4.82 -22.49 6.30
CA GLN A 104 4.17 -23.03 5.11
C GLN A 104 4.58 -22.27 3.82
N TYR A 105 4.76 -20.95 3.89
CA TYR A 105 5.37 -20.16 2.82
C TYR A 105 6.77 -20.68 2.47
N CYS A 106 7.63 -20.88 3.47
CA CYS A 106 8.98 -21.41 3.28
C CYS A 106 8.98 -22.80 2.64
N ARG A 107 8.05 -23.68 3.04
CA ARG A 107 7.84 -24.98 2.38
C ARG A 107 7.51 -24.82 0.90
N ASN A 108 6.62 -23.89 0.56
CA ASN A 108 6.15 -23.71 -0.81
C ASN A 108 7.19 -23.03 -1.71
N LEU A 109 7.98 -22.10 -1.17
CA LEU A 109 9.03 -21.41 -1.92
C LEU A 109 10.32 -22.23 -2.03
N PHE A 110 10.82 -22.75 -0.90
CA PHE A 110 12.14 -23.39 -0.83
C PHE A 110 12.08 -24.93 -0.79
N GLY A 111 10.89 -25.52 -0.66
CA GLY A 111 10.74 -26.96 -0.44
C GLY A 111 11.05 -27.40 1.01
N ASN A 112 11.33 -26.46 1.92
CA ASN A 112 11.73 -26.73 3.29
C ASN A 112 11.19 -25.65 4.24
N GLU A 113 10.37 -26.05 5.22
CA GLU A 113 9.79 -25.12 6.20
C GLU A 113 10.83 -24.39 7.05
N GLN A 114 12.02 -24.98 7.22
CA GLN A 114 13.10 -24.42 8.05
C GLN A 114 14.06 -23.51 7.26
N GLN A 115 13.83 -23.37 5.95
CA GLN A 115 14.64 -22.52 5.09
C GLN A 115 13.89 -21.20 4.88
N GLY A 116 14.40 -20.12 5.46
CA GLY A 116 13.83 -18.77 5.31
C GLY A 116 14.09 -17.91 6.55
N ASN A 117 14.21 -16.61 6.36
CA ASN A 117 14.36 -15.63 7.43
C ASN A 117 13.21 -14.62 7.34
N PRO A 118 12.42 -14.37 8.40
CA PRO A 118 11.37 -13.35 8.37
C PRO A 118 11.88 -11.97 7.93
N TYR A 119 13.15 -11.64 8.25
CA TYR A 119 13.76 -10.38 7.83
C TYR A 119 14.02 -10.25 6.33
N ASP A 120 13.89 -11.31 5.53
CA ASP A 120 13.96 -11.19 4.06
C ASP A 120 12.72 -10.50 3.45
N TYR A 121 11.64 -10.33 4.22
CA TYR A 121 10.34 -9.85 3.75
C TYR A 121 9.85 -8.60 4.48
N GLY A 122 8.87 -7.89 3.91
CA GLY A 122 8.34 -6.62 4.43
C GLY A 122 9.10 -5.40 3.91
N HIS A 123 9.72 -5.51 2.73
CA HIS A 123 10.54 -4.46 2.12
C HIS A 123 9.92 -3.97 0.82
N LEU A 124 10.46 -2.91 0.23
CA LEU A 124 9.99 -2.39 -1.06
C LEU A 124 10.71 -3.07 -2.25
N PRO A 125 10.05 -3.92 -3.06
CA PRO A 125 10.63 -4.43 -4.29
C PRO A 125 10.51 -3.40 -5.43
N GLU A 126 11.54 -3.27 -6.25
CA GLU A 126 11.53 -2.43 -7.46
C GLU A 126 11.81 -3.28 -8.70
N VAL A 127 10.89 -3.23 -9.67
CA VAL A 127 11.01 -3.92 -10.95
C VAL A 127 11.42 -2.94 -12.04
N THR A 128 12.49 -3.31 -12.75
CA THR A 128 12.91 -2.66 -14.01
C THR A 128 12.44 -3.49 -15.20
N VAL A 129 11.67 -2.88 -16.10
CA VAL A 129 11.22 -3.52 -17.34
C VAL A 129 12.26 -3.31 -18.46
N HIS A 130 12.65 -4.40 -19.12
CA HIS A 130 13.61 -4.40 -20.21
C HIS A 130 12.93 -4.21 -21.58
N GLN A 131 13.71 -3.82 -22.59
CA GLN A 131 13.20 -3.49 -23.94
C GLN A 131 12.50 -4.66 -24.67
N ASP A 132 12.80 -5.90 -24.28
CA ASP A 132 12.24 -7.13 -24.84
C ASP A 132 11.00 -7.65 -24.09
N GLY A 133 10.50 -6.88 -23.11
CA GLY A 133 9.37 -7.24 -22.27
C GLY A 133 9.68 -8.27 -21.19
N THR A 134 10.96 -8.48 -20.86
CA THR A 134 11.39 -9.14 -19.62
C THR A 134 11.60 -8.12 -18.50
N GLY A 135 11.96 -8.56 -17.29
CA GLY A 135 12.27 -7.65 -16.20
C GLY A 135 13.17 -8.24 -15.12
N SER A 136 13.72 -7.36 -14.30
CA SER A 136 14.56 -7.70 -13.14
C SER A 136 14.03 -7.03 -11.88
N VAL A 137 14.22 -7.65 -10.72
CA VAL A 137 13.79 -7.14 -9.41
C VAL A 137 14.98 -6.89 -8.49
N VAL A 138 14.90 -5.80 -7.72
CA VAL A 138 15.73 -5.54 -6.54
C VAL A 138 14.81 -5.27 -5.34
N LYS A 139 15.35 -5.33 -4.12
CA LYS A 139 14.62 -5.05 -2.89
C LYS A 139 15.35 -3.97 -2.11
N HIS A 140 14.63 -2.92 -1.69
CA HIS A 140 15.20 -1.80 -0.94
C HIS A 140 14.97 -1.99 0.55
N TYR A 141 15.99 -2.53 1.23
CA TYR A 141 15.96 -2.88 2.65
C TYR A 141 16.07 -1.68 3.60
N ASN A 142 16.44 -0.50 3.08
CA ASN A 142 16.64 0.72 3.87
C ASN A 142 15.42 1.64 3.90
N LEU A 143 14.28 1.25 3.34
CA LEU A 143 13.03 2.02 3.45
C LEU A 143 12.23 1.63 4.71
N GLY A 144 12.79 0.77 5.55
CA GLY A 144 12.13 0.25 6.73
C GLY A 144 11.31 -1.00 6.43
N ARG A 145 11.20 -1.86 7.43
CA ARG A 145 10.43 -3.09 7.38
C ARG A 145 9.10 -2.88 8.10
N ILE A 146 8.07 -2.62 7.31
CA ILE A 146 6.70 -2.30 7.73
C ILE A 146 5.72 -2.99 6.77
N SER A 147 4.43 -2.89 7.05
CA SER A 147 3.38 -3.38 6.18
C SER A 147 3.19 -2.38 5.02
N HIS A 148 4.03 -2.47 4.00
CA HIS A 148 3.98 -1.54 2.87
C HIS A 148 2.76 -1.85 2.02
N GLU A 149 1.89 -0.87 1.82
CA GLU A 149 0.76 -1.00 0.92
C GLU A 149 1.07 -0.42 -0.46
N LEU A 150 1.22 0.90 -0.54
CA LEU A 150 1.70 1.60 -1.73
C LEU A 150 2.51 2.84 -1.31
N VAL A 151 3.72 2.95 -1.84
CA VAL A 151 4.59 4.10 -1.59
C VAL A 151 4.49 5.13 -2.70
N GLN A 152 4.67 6.41 -2.38
CA GLN A 152 4.70 7.49 -3.39
C GLN A 152 6.06 8.20 -3.37
N VAL A 153 6.81 8.06 -4.46
CA VAL A 153 8.01 8.87 -4.69
C VAL A 153 7.61 10.26 -5.20
N MET A 154 8.09 11.30 -4.53
CA MET A 154 7.77 12.69 -4.82
C MET A 154 8.54 13.22 -6.05
N PRO A 155 8.11 14.36 -6.62
CA PRO A 155 8.76 14.93 -7.82
C PRO A 155 10.24 15.30 -7.68
N ASP A 156 10.76 15.45 -6.45
CA ASP A 156 12.20 15.60 -6.22
C ASP A 156 13.01 14.33 -6.48
N GLN A 157 12.34 13.21 -6.78
CA GLN A 157 12.90 11.90 -7.08
C GLN A 157 13.71 11.31 -5.91
N ARG A 158 13.46 11.78 -4.69
CA ARG A 158 14.18 11.37 -3.47
C ARG A 158 13.24 10.99 -2.34
N THR A 159 12.22 11.80 -2.13
CA THR A 159 11.32 11.68 -0.99
C THR A 159 10.28 10.63 -1.30
N VAL A 160 10.09 9.70 -0.39
CA VAL A 160 9.10 8.62 -0.48
C VAL A 160 8.18 8.73 0.72
N LEU A 161 6.89 8.93 0.49
CA LEU A 161 5.86 8.91 1.53
C LEU A 161 5.21 7.53 1.55
N MET A 162 5.05 6.96 2.74
CA MET A 162 4.67 5.55 2.92
C MET A 162 3.67 5.44 4.07
N GLY A 163 2.55 4.77 3.80
CA GLY A 163 1.64 4.26 4.82
C GLY A 163 2.16 2.95 5.41
N ASP A 164 1.45 2.47 6.43
CA ASP A 164 1.72 1.23 7.14
C ASP A 164 0.37 0.56 7.38
N ASP A 165 0.08 -0.49 6.60
CA ASP A 165 -1.17 -1.22 6.68
C ASP A 165 -1.19 -2.15 7.89
N ALA A 166 -1.46 -1.53 9.04
CA ALA A 166 -1.56 -2.22 10.30
C ALA A 166 -2.62 -1.57 11.19
N THR A 167 -3.15 -2.35 12.13
CA THR A 167 -3.68 -1.73 13.36
C THR A 167 -2.50 -1.20 14.16
N ASN A 168 -2.59 0.04 14.65
CA ASN A 168 -1.44 0.78 15.20
C ASN A 168 -0.36 1.13 14.16
N GLY A 169 -0.73 1.28 12.88
CA GLY A 169 0.19 1.72 11.83
C GLY A 169 0.65 3.18 11.98
N GLY A 170 1.72 3.51 11.27
CA GLY A 170 2.33 4.85 11.23
C GLY A 170 2.35 5.48 9.84
N LEU A 171 2.66 6.78 9.81
CA LEU A 171 3.05 7.48 8.58
C LEU A 171 4.57 7.59 8.54
N PHE A 172 5.17 7.11 7.45
CA PHE A 172 6.62 7.08 7.27
C PHE A 172 7.06 7.92 6.08
N MET A 173 8.30 8.39 6.15
CA MET A 173 8.95 9.08 5.05
C MET A 173 10.39 8.60 4.93
N PHE A 174 10.82 8.31 3.71
CA PHE A 174 12.21 8.05 3.38
C PHE A 174 12.75 9.16 2.47
N VAL A 175 13.98 9.60 2.70
CA VAL A 175 14.64 10.61 1.86
C VAL A 175 15.96 10.02 1.35
N ALA A 176 16.00 9.76 0.05
CA ALA A 176 17.17 9.21 -0.62
C ALA A 176 18.35 10.19 -0.66
N ASP A 177 19.57 9.68 -0.49
CA ASP A 177 20.82 10.45 -0.58
C ASP A 177 21.04 11.04 -1.98
N LYS A 178 20.50 10.41 -3.02
CA LYS A 178 20.56 10.86 -4.42
C LYS A 178 19.19 10.74 -5.10
N PRO A 179 18.85 11.62 -6.05
CA PRO A 179 17.61 11.47 -6.81
C PRO A 179 17.71 10.24 -7.70
N ARG A 180 16.60 9.49 -7.84
CA ARG A 180 16.47 8.26 -8.65
C ARG A 180 17.31 7.08 -8.15
N ASP A 181 17.74 7.11 -6.90
CA ASP A 181 18.53 6.04 -6.31
C ASP A 181 18.08 5.82 -4.86
N LEU A 182 17.22 4.83 -4.65
CA LEU A 182 16.66 4.50 -3.34
C LEU A 182 17.63 3.66 -2.48
N SER A 183 18.82 3.30 -2.99
CA SER A 183 19.72 2.36 -2.31
C SER A 183 20.33 2.88 -1.01
N ALA A 184 20.23 4.19 -0.72
CA ALA A 184 20.77 4.84 0.46
C ALA A 184 19.95 6.06 0.88
N GLY A 185 19.71 6.26 2.18
CA GLY A 185 18.97 7.43 2.65
C GLY A 185 18.57 7.36 4.12
N SER A 186 17.75 8.32 4.53
CA SER A 186 17.26 8.46 5.91
C SER A 186 15.78 8.10 6.01
N LEU A 187 15.43 7.32 7.03
CA LEU A 187 14.05 6.94 7.36
C LEU A 187 13.51 7.76 8.53
N TYR A 188 12.25 8.18 8.43
CA TYR A 188 11.55 9.01 9.40
C TYR A 188 10.17 8.42 9.70
N VAL A 189 9.69 8.65 10.92
CA VAL A 189 8.30 8.41 11.32
C VAL A 189 7.64 9.74 11.72
N ALA A 190 6.36 9.87 11.42
CA ALA A 190 5.56 11.02 11.79
C ALA A 190 5.18 11.04 13.28
N LYS A 191 5.00 12.25 13.80
CA LYS A 191 4.28 12.55 15.04
C LYS A 191 3.00 13.31 14.71
N TRP A 192 1.86 12.78 15.13
CA TRP A 192 0.53 13.33 15.00
C TRP A 192 0.27 14.34 16.12
N LEU A 193 0.37 15.63 15.79
CA LEU A 193 0.07 16.72 16.70
C LEU A 193 -1.39 17.13 16.53
N GLN A 194 -2.28 16.36 17.16
CA GLN A 194 -3.73 16.46 16.97
C GLN A 194 -4.26 17.89 17.21
N ARG A 195 -4.96 18.43 16.21
CA ARG A 195 -5.66 19.73 16.27
C ARG A 195 -7.13 19.57 16.59
N THR A 196 -7.79 18.61 15.95
CA THR A 196 -9.19 18.27 16.24
C THR A 196 -9.39 16.77 16.25
N LYS A 197 -10.35 16.34 17.07
CA LYS A 197 -10.83 14.96 17.14
C LYS A 197 -12.16 14.75 16.41
N VAL A 198 -12.76 15.81 15.86
CA VAL A 198 -14.09 15.76 15.26
C VAL A 198 -14.04 14.98 13.95
N GLY A 199 -14.93 14.00 13.78
CA GLY A 199 -14.89 13.06 12.66
C GLY A 199 -13.52 12.37 12.58
N PRO A 200 -12.87 12.34 11.40
CA PRO A 200 -11.55 11.73 11.23
C PRO A 200 -10.43 12.61 11.81
N GLY A 201 -10.74 13.79 12.35
CA GLY A 201 -9.76 14.68 12.96
C GLY A 201 -8.85 15.37 11.96
N SER A 202 -7.88 16.10 12.51
CA SER A 202 -6.78 16.72 11.78
C SER A 202 -5.59 16.95 12.70
N ALA A 203 -4.40 17.09 12.14
CA ALA A 203 -3.19 17.31 12.91
C ALA A 203 -2.13 18.07 12.12
N ASP A 204 -1.24 18.73 12.86
CA ASP A 204 0.08 19.04 12.33
C ASP A 204 0.98 17.81 12.42
N ILE A 205 1.92 17.74 11.49
CA ILE A 205 2.86 16.62 11.40
C ILE A 205 4.26 17.15 11.65
N SER A 206 4.96 16.52 12.61
CA SER A 206 6.41 16.63 12.74
C SER A 206 7.07 15.28 12.52
N TRP A 207 8.38 15.26 12.33
CA TRP A 207 9.09 14.05 11.90
C TRP A 207 10.22 13.70 12.85
N ILE A 208 10.34 12.42 13.17
CA ILE A 208 11.41 11.85 13.98
C ILE A 208 12.28 11.00 13.06
N LYS A 209 13.57 11.30 13.00
CA LYS A 209 14.52 10.47 12.25
C LYS A 209 14.75 9.16 12.98
N LEU A 210 14.51 8.04 12.31
CA LEU A 210 14.77 6.71 12.85
C LEU A 210 16.21 6.28 12.59
N GLY A 211 16.73 6.57 11.40
CA GLY A 211 18.08 6.15 11.03
C GLY A 211 18.50 6.57 9.63
N HIS A 212 19.73 6.25 9.28
CA HIS A 212 20.28 6.32 7.92
C HIS A 212 21.02 5.02 7.64
N ALA A 213 20.83 4.47 6.44
CA ALA A 213 21.52 3.27 5.98
C ALA A 213 21.45 3.15 4.46
N THR A 214 22.33 2.30 3.94
CA THR A 214 22.21 1.70 2.62
C THR A 214 21.44 0.38 2.68
N SER A 215 20.77 0.01 1.59
CA SER A 215 20.16 -1.32 1.44
C SER A 215 21.18 -2.45 1.64
N ALA A 216 22.43 -2.24 1.19
CA ALA A 216 23.49 -3.23 1.34
C ALA A 216 23.90 -3.46 2.80
N GLU A 217 23.96 -2.40 3.61
CA GLU A 217 24.24 -2.53 5.05
C GLU A 217 23.15 -3.31 5.78
N VAL A 218 21.87 -2.99 5.52
CA VAL A 218 20.74 -3.70 6.13
C VAL A 218 20.71 -5.17 5.68
N LYS A 219 20.90 -5.42 4.38
CA LYS A 219 20.97 -6.79 3.84
C LYS A 219 22.13 -7.58 4.44
N ALA A 220 23.27 -6.96 4.68
CA ALA A 220 24.39 -7.61 5.36
C ALA A 220 24.06 -8.01 6.81
N LEU A 221 23.22 -7.26 7.53
CA LEU A 221 22.75 -7.68 8.86
C LEU A 221 21.94 -8.98 8.77
N ILE A 222 21.02 -9.05 7.79
CA ILE A 222 20.19 -10.24 7.52
C ILE A 222 21.07 -11.43 7.16
N ASP A 223 22.00 -11.26 6.21
CA ASP A 223 22.88 -12.32 5.71
C ASP A 223 23.83 -12.86 6.78
N ASN A 224 24.18 -12.03 7.78
CA ASN A 224 24.98 -12.43 8.92
C ASN A 224 24.17 -13.10 10.05
N GLY A 225 22.86 -13.33 9.84
CA GLY A 225 22.01 -14.10 10.75
C GLY A 225 21.55 -13.33 11.98
N ILE A 226 21.35 -12.01 11.88
CA ILE A 226 20.78 -11.22 12.97
C ILE A 226 19.38 -11.75 13.35
N THR A 227 19.10 -11.80 14.65
CA THR A 227 17.79 -12.19 15.19
C THR A 227 17.10 -11.02 15.90
N ALA A 228 15.79 -11.09 16.10
CA ALA A 228 15.05 -10.09 16.87
C ALA A 228 15.64 -9.90 18.27
N GLN A 229 16.06 -11.00 18.90
CA GLN A 229 16.68 -10.96 20.21
C GLN A 229 18.04 -10.27 20.18
N ASP A 230 18.78 -10.24 19.06
CA ASP A 230 20.02 -9.48 18.95
C ASP A 230 19.78 -7.96 18.88
N ILE A 231 18.60 -7.53 18.43
CA ILE A 231 18.24 -6.13 18.25
C ILE A 231 17.64 -5.54 19.52
N MET A 232 16.63 -6.20 20.09
CA MET A 232 15.89 -5.69 21.25
C MET A 232 15.30 -6.83 22.10
N ASP A 233 15.12 -6.60 23.39
CA ASP A 233 14.30 -7.47 24.24
C ASP A 233 12.83 -7.07 24.06
N ILE A 234 11.97 -8.02 23.66
CA ILE A 234 10.56 -7.82 23.34
C ILE A 234 9.72 -8.68 24.29
N ARG A 235 8.80 -8.05 25.01
CA ARG A 235 7.81 -8.74 25.86
C ARG A 235 6.41 -8.42 25.38
N VAL A 236 5.55 -9.44 25.35
CA VAL A 236 4.11 -9.32 25.02
C VAL A 236 3.23 -9.20 26.26
N SER A 237 3.86 -9.05 27.43
CA SER A 237 3.23 -8.85 28.73
C SER A 237 4.12 -7.94 29.58
N ASP A 238 3.52 -7.18 30.49
CA ASP A 238 4.25 -6.23 31.33
C ASP A 238 5.33 -6.92 32.19
N PRO A 239 6.63 -6.59 32.00
CA PRO A 239 7.69 -7.15 32.81
C PRO A 239 7.78 -6.55 34.22
N ASN A 240 7.00 -5.50 34.53
CA ASN A 240 7.15 -4.66 35.73
C ASN A 240 8.58 -4.12 35.89
N ASP A 241 9.18 -3.69 34.78
CA ASP A 241 10.53 -3.14 34.70
C ASP A 241 10.50 -1.83 33.89
N ASP A 242 10.73 -0.71 34.57
CA ASP A 242 10.69 0.65 34.00
C ASP A 242 11.78 0.91 32.94
N SER A 243 12.74 -0.01 32.77
CA SER A 243 13.73 0.08 31.69
C SER A 243 13.19 -0.36 30.33
N TYR A 244 11.97 -0.88 30.26
CA TYR A 244 11.25 -1.15 29.02
C TYR A 244 10.32 0.01 28.65
N THR A 245 10.20 0.27 27.35
CA THR A 245 9.18 1.18 26.82
C THR A 245 7.96 0.38 26.41
N ARG A 246 6.80 0.71 26.98
CA ARG A 246 5.51 0.18 26.53
C ARG A 246 5.10 0.85 25.23
N ILE A 247 4.84 0.04 24.19
CA ILE A 247 4.47 0.49 22.85
C ILE A 247 3.22 -0.24 22.35
N PRO A 248 2.37 0.42 21.54
CA PRO A 248 1.39 -0.28 20.73
C PRO A 248 2.06 -1.08 19.60
N PHE A 249 1.51 -2.24 19.26
CA PHE A 249 1.98 -3.08 18.14
C PHE A 249 0.83 -4.00 17.66
N SER A 250 0.36 -3.77 16.43
CA SER A 250 -0.64 -4.63 15.76
C SER A 250 -1.90 -4.94 16.60
N GLY A 251 -2.49 -3.93 17.23
CA GLY A 251 -3.67 -4.06 18.09
C GLY A 251 -3.39 -4.60 19.50
N SER A 252 -2.12 -4.82 19.85
CA SER A 252 -1.68 -5.29 21.16
C SER A 252 -0.65 -4.35 21.78
N MET A 253 -0.19 -4.66 22.99
CA MET A 253 0.87 -3.91 23.67
C MET A 253 2.13 -4.77 23.74
N ASN A 254 3.27 -4.19 23.39
CA ASN A 254 4.59 -4.76 23.59
C ASN A 254 5.36 -3.89 24.59
N TRP A 255 6.34 -4.48 25.26
CA TRP A 255 7.33 -3.78 26.08
C TRP A 255 8.69 -4.07 25.47
N VAL A 256 9.35 -3.03 24.97
CA VAL A 256 10.59 -3.16 24.22
C VAL A 256 11.75 -2.48 24.93
N LYS A 257 12.94 -3.07 24.80
CA LYS A 257 14.18 -2.50 25.26
C LYS A 257 15.27 -2.71 24.22
N LEU A 258 15.68 -1.62 23.57
CA LEU A 258 16.72 -1.64 22.55
C LEU A 258 18.07 -2.07 23.13
N LYS A 259 18.79 -2.96 22.43
CA LYS A 259 20.15 -3.33 22.82
C LYS A 259 21.18 -2.27 22.40
N PRO A 260 22.26 -2.07 23.18
CA PRO A 260 23.30 -1.10 22.85
C PRO A 260 23.89 -1.33 21.45
N GLY A 261 23.96 -0.28 20.63
CA GLY A 261 24.53 -0.31 19.29
C GLY A 261 23.61 -0.85 18.19
N MET A 262 22.37 -1.23 18.51
CA MET A 262 21.43 -1.84 17.55
C MET A 262 20.45 -0.84 16.93
N GLN A 263 20.70 0.47 17.04
CA GLN A 263 19.80 1.51 16.51
C GLN A 263 19.54 1.34 15.02
N GLN A 264 20.58 1.06 14.22
CA GLN A 264 20.42 0.86 12.77
C GLN A 264 19.58 -0.38 12.47
N ALA A 265 19.88 -1.52 13.10
CA ALA A 265 19.09 -2.74 12.93
C ALA A 265 17.63 -2.53 13.35
N ALA A 266 17.39 -1.87 14.48
CA ALA A 266 16.04 -1.55 14.94
C ALA A 266 15.29 -0.64 13.99
N ALA A 267 15.96 0.38 13.43
CA ALA A 267 15.35 1.32 12.49
C ALA A 267 14.88 0.65 11.20
N PHE A 268 15.59 -0.36 10.69
CA PHE A 268 15.31 -0.94 9.37
C PHE A 268 14.78 -2.38 9.38
N LEU A 269 14.90 -3.13 10.48
CA LEU A 269 14.41 -4.51 10.59
C LEU A 269 13.30 -4.68 11.65
N GLU A 270 13.26 -3.84 12.67
CA GLU A 270 12.18 -3.77 13.68
C GLU A 270 11.46 -2.42 13.62
N THR A 271 11.30 -1.89 12.40
CA THR A 271 10.93 -0.49 12.14
C THR A 271 9.66 -0.09 12.89
N HIS A 272 8.59 -0.88 12.81
CA HIS A 272 7.32 -0.58 13.48
C HIS A 272 7.49 -0.49 15.01
N ARG A 273 8.18 -1.46 15.64
CA ARG A 273 8.43 -1.44 17.09
C ARG A 273 9.32 -0.26 17.50
N TYR A 274 10.38 -0.01 16.74
CA TYR A 274 11.31 1.08 17.03
C TYR A 274 10.67 2.45 16.87
N ALA A 275 9.85 2.62 15.83
CA ALA A 275 9.10 3.83 15.58
C ALA A 275 8.09 4.15 16.69
N ALA A 276 7.42 3.12 17.23
CA ALA A 276 6.43 3.28 18.31
C ALA A 276 6.99 3.82 19.63
N VAL A 277 8.32 3.82 19.81
CA VAL A 277 8.99 4.41 21.00
C VAL A 277 8.82 5.94 21.06
N GLY A 278 8.64 6.61 19.91
CA GLY A 278 8.50 8.06 19.86
C GLY A 278 7.45 8.59 18.88
N GLY A 279 7.26 7.92 17.74
CA GLY A 279 6.29 8.27 16.71
C GLY A 279 4.83 8.04 17.12
N SER A 280 3.91 8.37 16.22
CA SER A 280 2.46 8.14 16.39
C SER A 280 2.03 6.91 15.60
N LEU A 281 1.94 5.77 16.30
CA LEU A 281 1.60 4.46 15.75
C LEU A 281 0.18 4.08 16.17
N GLY A 282 -0.80 4.82 15.62
CA GLY A 282 -2.21 4.73 16.01
C GLY A 282 -3.18 4.66 14.85
N PHE A 283 -2.71 4.80 13.60
CA PHE A 283 -3.55 4.65 12.41
C PHE A 283 -4.02 3.20 12.28
N THR A 284 -5.11 3.00 11.55
CA THR A 284 -5.67 1.66 11.35
C THR A 284 -5.90 1.43 9.87
N LYS A 285 -4.95 0.71 9.24
CA LYS A 285 -4.87 0.50 7.80
C LYS A 285 -4.65 1.79 7.01
N MET A 286 -3.43 2.34 7.07
CA MET A 286 -3.04 3.48 6.23
C MET A 286 -2.53 2.95 4.90
N GLU A 287 -3.37 3.06 3.88
CA GLU A 287 -3.25 2.29 2.65
C GLU A 287 -2.59 3.10 1.51
N GLY A 288 -3.25 3.14 0.35
CA GLY A 288 -2.78 3.83 -0.84
C GLY A 288 -2.38 5.29 -0.59
N THR A 289 -1.25 5.69 -1.16
CA THR A 289 -0.73 7.07 -1.08
C THR A 289 -0.42 7.62 -2.48
N THR A 290 -0.81 8.87 -2.76
CA THR A 290 -0.51 9.52 -4.06
C THR A 290 -0.21 11.01 -3.88
N VAL A 291 0.38 11.64 -4.90
CA VAL A 291 0.73 13.07 -4.90
C VAL A 291 -0.04 13.84 -5.96
N ASN A 292 -0.51 15.04 -5.59
CA ASN A 292 -0.85 16.13 -6.49
C ASN A 292 0.31 17.14 -6.40
N ALA A 293 1.21 17.05 -7.38
CA ALA A 293 2.45 17.80 -7.44
C ALA A 293 2.19 19.29 -7.66
N ALA A 294 1.20 19.63 -8.50
CA ALA A 294 0.87 21.01 -8.84
C ALA A 294 0.48 21.82 -7.59
N ASP A 295 -0.30 21.23 -6.69
CA ASP A 295 -0.82 21.92 -5.50
C ASP A 295 -0.02 21.66 -4.22
N LYS A 296 1.10 20.92 -4.32
CA LYS A 296 1.90 20.48 -3.16
C LYS A 296 1.05 19.74 -2.13
N LYS A 297 0.24 18.80 -2.60
CA LYS A 297 -0.59 17.92 -1.76
C LYS A 297 -0.22 16.47 -1.94
N ALA A 298 -0.37 15.68 -0.88
CA ALA A 298 -0.48 14.23 -0.99
C ALA A 298 -1.84 13.78 -0.45
N TYR A 299 -2.22 12.56 -0.79
CA TYR A 299 -3.40 11.90 -0.27
C TYR A 299 -3.01 10.52 0.25
N SER A 300 -3.48 10.15 1.43
CA SER A 300 -3.36 8.80 1.97
C SER A 300 -4.72 8.27 2.36
N ALA A 301 -5.03 7.07 1.92
CA ALA A 301 -6.22 6.35 2.30
C ALA A 301 -6.09 5.87 3.75
N MET A 302 -7.19 6.00 4.49
CA MET A 302 -7.36 5.40 5.80
C MET A 302 -8.55 4.49 5.69
N SER A 303 -8.28 3.19 5.52
CA SER A 303 -9.33 2.20 5.30
C SER A 303 -10.35 2.27 6.42
N TYR A 304 -9.90 2.36 7.67
CA TYR A 304 -10.82 2.48 8.80
C TYR A 304 -10.39 3.58 9.77
N VAL A 305 -11.36 4.36 10.27
CA VAL A 305 -11.14 5.23 11.44
C VAL A 305 -11.83 4.61 12.65
N TYR A 306 -11.19 3.59 13.22
CA TYR A 306 -11.66 2.81 14.36
C TYR A 306 -10.50 2.24 15.18
N LYS A 307 -10.81 1.47 16.24
CA LYS A 307 -9.83 0.81 17.12
C LYS A 307 -8.80 1.81 17.65
N SER A 308 -7.52 1.65 17.31
CA SER A 308 -6.39 2.47 17.82
C SER A 308 -6.50 3.95 17.50
N MET A 309 -7.29 4.33 16.49
CA MET A 309 -7.59 5.73 16.20
C MET A 309 -8.65 6.34 17.11
N THR A 310 -9.46 5.54 17.79
CA THR A 310 -10.66 5.99 18.53
C THR A 310 -10.66 5.60 20.01
N ASP A 311 -9.87 4.60 20.40
CA ASP A 311 -9.87 4.03 21.75
C ASP A 311 -9.02 4.82 22.77
N GLY A 312 -8.21 5.78 22.30
CA GLY A 312 -7.32 6.59 23.12
C GLY A 312 -6.09 5.84 23.64
N SER A 313 -5.71 4.74 23.00
CA SER A 313 -4.50 3.97 23.31
C SER A 313 -3.20 4.65 22.87
N THR A 314 -3.30 5.64 21.98
CA THR A 314 -2.17 6.39 21.39
C THR A 314 -2.42 7.90 21.46
N ASP A 315 -1.53 8.68 20.85
CA ASP A 315 -1.72 10.13 20.65
C ASP A 315 -2.70 10.48 19.51
N ILE A 316 -3.17 9.48 18.77
CA ILE A 316 -4.26 9.57 17.81
C ILE A 316 -5.56 9.21 18.54
N GLN A 317 -6.49 10.17 18.63
CA GLN A 317 -7.79 9.94 19.24
C GLN A 317 -8.86 10.80 18.57
N VAL A 318 -9.51 10.24 17.55
CA VAL A 318 -10.54 10.86 16.72
C VAL A 318 -11.89 10.14 16.90
N GLN A 319 -12.94 10.61 16.23
CA GLN A 319 -14.32 10.13 16.47
C GLN A 319 -14.80 9.04 15.49
N GLY A 320 -14.15 8.88 14.33
CA GLY A 320 -14.61 7.99 13.26
C GLY A 320 -14.64 8.68 11.89
N PRO A 321 -15.37 8.15 10.89
CA PRO A 321 -16.24 6.98 10.93
C PRO A 321 -15.50 5.64 10.72
N ASN A 322 -16.13 4.53 11.08
CA ASN A 322 -15.60 3.20 10.79
C ASN A 322 -15.38 2.99 9.27
N ALA A 323 -16.26 3.56 8.44
CA ALA A 323 -16.15 3.58 6.98
C ALA A 323 -14.90 4.26 6.42
N GLY A 324 -14.02 4.85 7.24
CA GLY A 324 -12.75 5.39 6.78
C GLY A 324 -12.84 6.76 6.14
N ALA A 325 -11.71 7.20 5.58
CA ALA A 325 -11.54 8.52 4.97
C ALA A 325 -10.28 8.57 4.09
N VAL A 326 -10.18 9.59 3.23
CA VAL A 326 -8.92 9.93 2.55
C VAL A 326 -8.36 11.24 3.12
N TYR A 327 -7.21 11.17 3.79
CA TYR A 327 -6.52 12.35 4.31
C TYR A 327 -5.81 13.08 3.18
N GLU A 328 -5.99 14.39 3.11
CA GLU A 328 -5.15 15.31 2.35
C GLU A 328 -4.01 15.81 3.25
N HIS A 329 -2.81 15.83 2.67
CA HIS A 329 -1.58 16.30 3.29
C HIS A 329 -1.18 17.62 2.66
N ASN A 330 -0.86 18.62 3.46
CA ASN A 330 -0.11 19.79 2.99
C ASN A 330 1.38 19.45 2.99
N LEU A 331 2.06 19.65 1.87
CA LEU A 331 3.49 19.39 1.72
C LEU A 331 4.28 20.71 1.69
N SER A 332 5.44 20.73 2.34
CA SER A 332 6.35 21.88 2.35
C SER A 332 7.82 21.45 2.36
N GLY A 333 8.69 22.33 1.86
CA GLY A 333 10.14 22.26 2.09
C GLY A 333 10.56 22.93 3.41
N ASP A 334 11.87 23.08 3.60
CA ASP A 334 12.51 23.75 4.74
C ASP A 334 12.10 23.21 6.13
N GLN A 335 11.71 21.94 6.21
CA GLN A 335 11.32 21.29 7.46
C GLN A 335 12.54 20.76 8.22
N LYS A 336 12.35 20.60 9.53
CA LYS A 336 13.33 19.99 10.42
C LYS A 336 12.74 18.79 11.14
N ASP A 337 13.58 17.82 11.44
CA ASP A 337 13.20 16.73 12.34
C ASP A 337 13.17 17.18 13.80
N SER A 338 12.77 16.27 14.68
CA SER A 338 12.65 16.49 16.13
C SER A 338 13.97 16.90 16.81
N ASP A 339 15.11 16.61 16.19
CA ASP A 339 16.44 16.98 16.69
C ASP A 339 16.94 18.31 16.08
N GLY A 340 16.09 18.99 15.31
CA GLY A 340 16.38 20.27 14.69
C GLY A 340 17.26 20.18 13.44
N GLN A 341 17.50 18.98 12.90
CA GLN A 341 18.24 18.78 11.67
C GLN A 341 17.34 19.02 10.47
N ALA A 342 17.89 19.64 9.41
CA ALA A 342 17.14 19.87 8.19
C ALA A 342 16.81 18.53 7.49
N ILE A 343 15.57 18.40 7.03
CA ILE A 343 15.15 17.28 6.19
C ILE A 343 15.38 17.71 4.74
N ASN A 344 16.18 16.95 4.00
CA ASN A 344 16.56 17.26 2.62
C ASN A 344 15.44 16.93 1.61
N SER A 345 14.29 17.58 1.75
CA SER A 345 13.09 17.36 0.95
C SER A 345 12.27 18.62 0.82
N GLU A 346 11.70 18.83 -0.37
CA GLU A 346 10.72 19.89 -0.67
C GLU A 346 9.26 19.41 -0.50
N TRP A 347 9.06 18.17 -0.05
CA TRP A 347 7.80 17.44 -0.12
C TRP A 347 7.43 16.79 1.20
N VAL A 348 7.75 17.46 2.32
CA VAL A 348 7.51 16.96 3.66
C VAL A 348 6.06 17.25 4.08
N SER A 349 5.30 16.22 4.51
CA SER A 349 3.96 16.43 5.06
C SER A 349 4.05 17.21 6.37
N VAL A 350 3.32 18.33 6.46
CA VAL A 350 3.32 19.21 7.64
C VAL A 350 1.95 19.31 8.30
N HIS A 351 0.88 18.92 7.59
CA HIS A 351 -0.47 18.98 8.10
C HIS A 351 -1.34 17.95 7.38
N MET A 352 -2.22 17.27 8.11
CA MET A 352 -3.19 16.31 7.58
C MET A 352 -4.61 16.69 7.98
N SER A 353 -5.54 16.65 7.03
CA SER A 353 -6.98 16.86 7.23
C SER A 353 -7.79 16.16 6.14
N VAL A 354 -9.06 15.87 6.39
CA VAL A 354 -9.91 15.18 5.41
C VAL A 354 -10.86 16.16 4.71
N PRO A 355 -10.83 16.27 3.37
CA PRO A 355 -11.86 17.00 2.62
C PRO A 355 -13.25 16.41 2.90
N PRO A 356 -14.31 17.22 3.10
CA PRO A 356 -15.63 16.71 3.50
C PRO A 356 -16.24 15.66 2.56
N ALA A 357 -15.93 15.72 1.27
CA ALA A 357 -16.41 14.74 0.29
C ALA A 357 -15.72 13.37 0.40
N LEU A 358 -14.57 13.32 1.09
CA LEU A 358 -13.70 12.15 1.26
C LEU A 358 -13.78 11.58 2.69
N VAL A 359 -14.86 11.87 3.41
CA VAL A 359 -15.21 11.17 4.65
C VAL A 359 -16.24 10.11 4.28
N GLY A 360 -16.04 8.87 4.73
CA GLY A 360 -17.07 7.83 4.65
C GLY A 360 -18.28 8.16 5.52
N GLU A 361 -19.30 7.32 5.50
CA GLU A 361 -20.50 7.52 6.31
C GLU A 361 -21.02 6.17 6.80
N ASP A 362 -20.92 5.93 8.12
CA ASP A 362 -21.50 4.75 8.75
C ASP A 362 -23.03 4.83 8.75
N LEU A 363 -23.69 3.71 8.50
CA LEU A 363 -25.13 3.56 8.70
C LEU A 363 -25.42 3.09 10.12
N GLU A 364 -26.47 3.63 10.74
CA GLU A 364 -26.91 3.16 12.06
C GLU A 364 -27.30 1.67 12.06
N LYS A 365 -27.77 1.17 10.91
CA LYS A 365 -28.13 -0.22 10.66
C LYS A 365 -27.81 -0.59 9.23
N ALA A 366 -27.47 -1.86 9.01
CA ALA A 366 -27.26 -2.36 7.66
C ALA A 366 -28.49 -2.16 6.76
N ASP A 367 -28.28 -1.71 5.53
CA ASP A 367 -29.35 -1.50 4.55
C ASP A 367 -29.94 -2.82 4.02
N ASP A 368 -30.89 -2.75 3.09
CA ASP A 368 -31.57 -3.94 2.54
C ASP A 368 -30.65 -4.90 1.78
N LEU A 369 -29.48 -4.44 1.33
CA LEU A 369 -28.47 -5.27 0.67
C LEU A 369 -27.46 -5.84 1.67
N GLY A 370 -27.27 -5.18 2.81
CA GLY A 370 -26.33 -5.57 3.86
C GLY A 370 -25.25 -4.53 4.15
N ASN A 371 -25.17 -3.44 3.36
CA ASN A 371 -24.15 -2.41 3.55
C ASN A 371 -24.25 -1.80 4.94
N THR A 372 -23.13 -1.62 5.62
CA THR A 372 -23.01 -0.91 6.91
C THR A 372 -22.46 0.50 6.74
N ALA A 373 -21.99 0.86 5.54
CA ALA A 373 -21.69 2.23 5.16
C ALA A 373 -22.64 2.71 4.04
N ASN A 374 -22.81 4.03 3.93
CA ASN A 374 -23.67 4.65 2.91
C ASN A 374 -23.07 4.38 1.52
N PRO A 375 -23.74 3.61 0.64
CA PRO A 375 -23.18 3.28 -0.65
C PRO A 375 -22.93 4.51 -1.53
N ASN A 376 -23.58 5.65 -1.28
CA ASN A 376 -23.36 6.89 -2.05
C ASN A 376 -22.12 7.70 -1.60
N ARG A 377 -21.32 7.16 -0.68
CA ARG A 377 -20.05 7.70 -0.21
C ARG A 377 -18.95 6.66 -0.39
N ILE A 378 -17.70 7.09 -0.24
CA ILE A 378 -16.60 6.14 -0.12
C ILE A 378 -16.76 5.33 1.18
N ALA A 379 -16.36 4.06 1.17
CA ALA A 379 -16.13 3.28 2.38
C ALA A 379 -14.88 2.42 2.22
N ASN A 380 -14.05 2.37 3.26
CA ASN A 380 -12.75 1.71 3.25
C ASN A 380 -11.95 2.02 1.98
N PRO A 381 -11.65 3.33 1.76
CA PRO A 381 -10.78 3.68 0.66
C PRO A 381 -9.43 3.00 0.89
N ASP A 382 -8.87 2.50 -0.19
CA ASP A 382 -7.62 1.76 -0.20
C ASP A 382 -6.72 2.36 -1.29
N ASN A 383 -6.90 1.91 -2.53
CA ASN A 383 -6.00 2.21 -3.62
C ASN A 383 -6.22 3.65 -4.08
N LEU A 384 -5.17 4.48 -4.08
CA LEU A 384 -5.24 5.87 -4.53
C LEU A 384 -4.36 6.14 -5.75
N LYS A 385 -4.89 6.89 -6.71
CA LYS A 385 -4.06 7.48 -7.77
C LYS A 385 -4.55 8.83 -8.25
N PHE A 386 -3.64 9.80 -8.31
CA PHE A 386 -3.93 11.12 -8.86
C PHE A 386 -3.50 11.23 -10.32
N SER A 387 -4.37 11.82 -11.15
CA SER A 387 -4.04 12.28 -12.50
C SER A 387 -3.90 13.80 -12.48
N GLU A 388 -2.70 14.28 -12.83
CA GLU A 388 -2.42 15.71 -12.95
C GLU A 388 -3.23 16.32 -14.09
N GLN A 389 -3.33 15.60 -15.22
CA GLN A 389 -4.04 16.08 -16.41
C GLN A 389 -5.54 16.22 -16.16
N LEU A 390 -6.14 15.25 -15.46
CA LEU A 390 -7.58 15.24 -15.18
C LEU A 390 -7.94 16.02 -13.90
N ARG A 391 -6.94 16.48 -13.14
CA ARG A 391 -7.13 17.05 -11.78
C ARG A 391 -8.05 16.20 -10.92
N THR A 392 -7.86 14.89 -11.01
CA THR A 392 -8.78 13.89 -10.45
C THR A 392 -8.00 12.89 -9.61
N LEU A 393 -8.43 12.74 -8.36
CA LEU A 393 -8.04 11.65 -7.48
C LEU A 393 -8.98 10.47 -7.71
N PHE A 394 -8.43 9.35 -8.16
CA PHE A 394 -9.13 8.08 -8.23
C PHE A 394 -8.96 7.31 -6.92
N ILE A 395 -10.04 6.68 -6.45
CA ILE A 395 -10.13 6.04 -5.14
C ILE A 395 -10.81 4.68 -5.32
N GLY A 396 -10.04 3.60 -5.19
CA GLY A 396 -10.55 2.24 -5.08
C GLY A 396 -10.96 1.92 -3.65
N GLU A 397 -11.95 1.05 -3.50
CA GLU A 397 -12.38 0.52 -2.20
C GLU A 397 -11.98 -0.95 -2.04
N ASP A 398 -11.54 -1.29 -0.83
CA ASP A 398 -11.52 -2.64 -0.27
C ASP A 398 -12.34 -2.67 1.04
N SER A 399 -13.66 -2.67 0.88
CA SER A 399 -14.60 -2.48 1.97
C SER A 399 -15.21 -3.75 2.51
N GLY A 400 -15.00 -3.95 3.82
CA GLY A 400 -15.86 -4.80 4.66
C GLY A 400 -17.16 -4.12 5.13
N ASN A 401 -17.52 -2.95 4.57
CA ASN A 401 -18.75 -2.22 4.88
C ASN A 401 -19.69 -2.06 3.67
N HIS A 402 -19.19 -2.26 2.45
CA HIS A 402 -19.99 -2.32 1.22
C HIS A 402 -20.07 -3.76 0.69
N VAL A 403 -21.27 -4.21 0.33
CA VAL A 403 -21.54 -5.52 -0.29
C VAL A 403 -20.78 -5.70 -1.61
N ASN A 404 -20.53 -4.60 -2.31
CA ASN A 404 -19.68 -4.56 -3.49
C ASN A 404 -18.89 -3.26 -3.48
N ASN A 405 -17.61 -3.34 -3.79
CA ASN A 405 -16.73 -2.18 -3.80
C ASN A 405 -16.89 -1.32 -5.06
N PHE A 406 -16.40 -0.09 -4.97
CA PHE A 406 -16.50 0.90 -6.02
C PHE A 406 -15.13 1.49 -6.39
N LEU A 407 -15.08 2.09 -7.59
CA LEU A 407 -14.05 3.06 -7.94
C LEU A 407 -14.69 4.44 -8.07
N TRP A 408 -14.09 5.41 -7.41
CA TRP A 408 -14.54 6.80 -7.39
C TRP A 408 -13.53 7.71 -8.11
N ALA A 409 -14.04 8.82 -8.63
CA ALA A 409 -13.29 9.94 -9.18
C ALA A 409 -13.65 11.20 -8.41
N TYR A 410 -12.68 11.81 -7.74
CA TYR A 410 -12.80 13.06 -7.01
C TYR A 410 -12.04 14.17 -7.73
N HIS A 411 -12.76 15.15 -8.28
CA HIS A 411 -12.16 16.29 -8.96
C HIS A 411 -11.76 17.37 -7.94
N VAL A 412 -10.45 17.63 -7.81
CA VAL A 412 -9.92 18.41 -6.67
C VAL A 412 -10.32 19.88 -6.67
N ASP A 413 -10.56 20.48 -7.84
CA ASP A 413 -10.88 21.92 -7.91
C ASP A 413 -12.32 22.25 -7.49
N ASN A 414 -13.25 21.33 -7.69
CA ASN A 414 -14.68 21.57 -7.44
C ASN A 414 -15.26 20.65 -6.35
N GLY A 415 -14.48 19.68 -5.88
CA GLY A 415 -14.87 18.73 -4.83
C GLY A 415 -15.91 17.70 -5.26
N GLN A 416 -16.15 17.53 -6.56
CA GLN A 416 -17.13 16.57 -7.05
C GLN A 416 -16.59 15.14 -6.92
N LEU A 417 -17.31 14.30 -6.17
CA LEU A 417 -17.07 12.86 -6.07
C LEU A 417 -18.07 12.10 -6.94
N THR A 418 -17.58 11.28 -7.86
CA THR A 418 -18.40 10.50 -8.80
C THR A 418 -17.99 9.04 -8.79
N ARG A 419 -18.94 8.13 -8.66
CA ARG A 419 -18.69 6.70 -8.85
C ARG A 419 -18.53 6.39 -10.34
N ILE A 420 -17.43 5.74 -10.72
CA ILE A 420 -17.13 5.41 -12.11
C ILE A 420 -17.07 3.90 -12.39
N MET A 421 -16.97 3.07 -11.35
CA MET A 421 -17.04 1.61 -11.47
C MET A 421 -17.74 0.99 -10.26
N SER A 422 -18.36 -0.17 -10.48
CA SER A 422 -18.90 -1.04 -9.44
C SER A 422 -18.32 -2.43 -9.66
N CYS A 423 -17.60 -2.94 -8.66
CA CYS A 423 -17.10 -4.30 -8.67
C CYS A 423 -18.26 -5.31 -8.47
N PRO A 424 -18.07 -6.59 -8.84
CA PRO A 424 -18.88 -7.68 -8.32
C PRO A 424 -18.88 -7.71 -6.79
N ALA A 425 -19.92 -8.29 -6.19
CA ALA A 425 -19.99 -8.42 -4.74
C ALA A 425 -18.87 -9.33 -4.18
N GLY A 426 -18.38 -8.98 -2.98
CA GLY A 426 -17.23 -9.62 -2.34
C GLY A 426 -15.89 -9.39 -3.05
N ALA A 427 -15.84 -8.53 -4.06
CA ALA A 427 -14.61 -8.14 -4.75
C ALA A 427 -14.19 -6.73 -4.35
N GLU A 428 -12.91 -6.42 -4.47
CA GLU A 428 -12.34 -5.08 -4.26
C GLU A 428 -11.98 -4.39 -5.60
N SER A 429 -11.69 -3.09 -5.53
CA SER A 429 -11.23 -2.27 -6.67
C SER A 429 -9.75 -1.87 -6.48
N THR A 430 -8.83 -2.69 -6.97
CA THR A 430 -7.39 -2.56 -6.72
C THR A 430 -6.57 -2.40 -8.02
N GLY A 431 -5.23 -2.41 -7.94
CA GLY A 431 -4.33 -2.26 -9.09
C GLY A 431 -4.53 -0.93 -9.83
N LEU A 432 -4.85 0.11 -9.07
CA LEU A 432 -5.26 1.40 -9.60
C LEU A 432 -4.06 2.17 -10.17
N HIS A 433 -4.14 2.49 -11.46
CA HIS A 433 -3.21 3.41 -12.10
C HIS A 433 -3.98 4.44 -12.93
N ALA A 434 -3.50 5.68 -12.91
CA ALA A 434 -3.89 6.73 -13.85
C ALA A 434 -2.61 7.11 -14.60
N VAL A 435 -2.51 6.66 -15.85
CA VAL A 435 -1.36 6.93 -16.71
C VAL A 435 -1.78 7.97 -17.73
N ASP A 436 -1.29 9.18 -17.57
CA ASP A 436 -1.58 10.30 -18.45
C ASP A 436 -0.73 10.19 -19.74
N GLU A 437 -1.38 10.35 -20.89
CA GLU A 437 -0.79 10.56 -22.23
C GLU A 437 0.26 9.55 -22.73
N ILE A 438 0.22 8.27 -22.32
CA ILE A 438 1.12 7.26 -22.86
C ILE A 438 0.83 7.03 -24.36
N ASN A 439 1.74 7.54 -25.19
CA ASN A 439 1.59 7.67 -26.65
C ASN A 439 0.28 8.38 -27.06
N GLY A 440 -0.13 9.41 -26.30
CA GLY A 440 -1.31 10.22 -26.59
C GLY A 440 -2.64 9.65 -26.06
N TRP A 441 -2.59 8.60 -25.24
CA TRP A 441 -3.78 7.98 -24.64
C TRP A 441 -3.67 7.96 -23.11
N THR A 442 -4.77 8.24 -22.43
CA THR A 442 -4.87 8.17 -20.97
C THR A 442 -5.59 6.88 -20.56
N TYR A 443 -5.05 6.18 -19.56
CA TYR A 443 -5.63 4.95 -19.04
C TYR A 443 -5.89 5.06 -17.55
N ILE A 444 -7.10 4.68 -17.16
CA ILE A 444 -7.47 4.45 -15.76
C ILE A 444 -7.58 2.94 -15.59
N MET A 445 -6.57 2.33 -14.98
CA MET A 445 -6.55 0.92 -14.65
C MET A 445 -7.31 0.67 -13.36
N SER A 446 -8.07 -0.42 -13.33
CA SER A 446 -8.69 -0.92 -12.12
C SER A 446 -8.92 -2.41 -12.29
N ASN A 447 -8.36 -3.17 -11.37
CA ASN A 447 -8.52 -4.60 -11.29
C ASN A 447 -9.73 -4.93 -10.41
N VAL A 448 -10.22 -6.15 -10.57
CA VAL A 448 -11.22 -6.74 -9.68
C VAL A 448 -10.56 -7.94 -9.02
N GLN A 449 -10.26 -7.83 -7.74
CA GLN A 449 -9.64 -8.90 -6.97
C GLN A 449 -10.70 -9.67 -6.15
N HIS A 450 -10.48 -10.98 -6.01
CA HIS A 450 -11.31 -11.97 -5.29
C HIS A 450 -12.86 -11.85 -5.38
N PRO A 451 -13.50 -11.80 -6.58
CA PRO A 451 -14.97 -11.83 -6.68
C PRO A 451 -15.64 -12.97 -5.92
N GLY A 452 -16.64 -12.61 -5.11
CA GLY A 452 -17.39 -13.55 -4.28
C GLY A 452 -16.64 -14.02 -3.03
N ASP A 453 -15.75 -13.21 -2.48
CA ASP A 453 -15.26 -13.43 -1.12
C ASP A 453 -16.35 -13.07 -0.10
N TRP A 454 -17.12 -14.08 0.28
CA TRP A 454 -18.35 -13.88 1.05
C TRP A 454 -18.10 -13.81 2.54
N GLU A 455 -18.22 -12.61 3.09
CA GLU A 455 -18.25 -12.36 4.52
C GLU A 455 -19.66 -12.38 5.13
N SER A 456 -19.77 -12.94 6.35
CA SER A 456 -20.97 -12.88 7.18
C SER A 456 -20.78 -11.86 8.32
N PRO A 457 -21.73 -10.95 8.58
CA PRO A 457 -23.09 -10.93 8.02
C PRO A 457 -23.27 -10.05 6.77
N LEU A 458 -22.22 -9.39 6.28
CA LEU A 458 -22.29 -8.38 5.21
C LEU A 458 -23.04 -8.89 3.96
N HIS A 459 -22.73 -10.11 3.50
CA HIS A 459 -23.25 -10.64 2.24
C HIS A 459 -24.45 -11.58 2.40
N ASP A 460 -24.92 -11.84 3.63
CA ASP A 460 -25.95 -12.86 3.91
C ASP A 460 -27.25 -12.62 3.12
N LYS A 461 -27.61 -11.36 2.88
CA LYS A 461 -28.85 -10.99 2.17
C LYS A 461 -28.79 -11.20 0.66
N VAL A 462 -27.59 -11.30 0.08
CA VAL A 462 -27.39 -11.32 -1.38
C VAL A 462 -26.69 -12.58 -1.89
N ARG A 463 -25.93 -13.28 -1.04
CA ARG A 463 -25.06 -14.39 -1.43
C ARG A 463 -25.77 -15.46 -2.27
N ASP A 464 -26.90 -15.97 -1.81
CA ASP A 464 -27.64 -17.05 -2.50
C ASP A 464 -28.07 -16.64 -3.92
N LYS A 465 -28.34 -15.35 -4.13
CA LYS A 465 -28.74 -14.80 -5.43
C LYS A 465 -27.54 -14.55 -6.34
N LEU A 466 -26.39 -14.15 -5.78
CA LEU A 466 -25.21 -13.75 -6.54
C LEU A 466 -24.21 -14.88 -6.79
N GLN A 467 -24.16 -15.92 -5.95
CA GLN A 467 -23.23 -17.05 -6.11
C GLN A 467 -23.29 -17.69 -7.51
N PRO A 468 -24.46 -17.97 -8.12
CA PRO A 468 -24.50 -18.55 -9.47
C PRO A 468 -23.87 -17.64 -10.53
N LEU A 469 -23.92 -16.32 -10.34
CA LEU A 469 -23.30 -15.34 -11.24
C LEU A 469 -21.79 -15.28 -11.04
N ILE A 470 -21.32 -15.38 -9.79
CA ILE A 470 -19.89 -15.50 -9.50
C ILE A 470 -19.33 -16.78 -10.13
N ASP A 471 -20.03 -17.89 -9.98
CA ASP A 471 -19.60 -19.17 -10.54
C ASP A 471 -19.45 -19.13 -12.06
N ALA A 472 -20.45 -18.56 -12.74
CA ALA A 472 -20.49 -18.47 -14.19
C ALA A 472 -19.43 -17.53 -14.78
N ASN A 473 -19.11 -16.42 -14.10
CA ASN A 473 -18.27 -15.36 -14.67
C ASN A 473 -16.83 -15.34 -14.13
N TYR A 474 -16.58 -15.94 -12.96
CA TYR A 474 -15.30 -15.85 -12.25
C TYR A 474 -14.73 -17.23 -11.88
N ARG A 475 -15.01 -18.24 -12.71
CA ARG A 475 -14.50 -19.61 -12.55
C ARG A 475 -14.73 -20.16 -11.13
N HIS A 476 -15.96 -20.05 -10.60
CA HIS A 476 -16.25 -20.46 -9.21
C HIS A 476 -15.45 -19.67 -8.15
N GLY A 477 -15.25 -18.38 -8.40
CA GLY A 477 -14.48 -17.48 -7.53
C GLY A 477 -12.98 -17.78 -7.49
N TYR A 478 -12.42 -18.36 -8.56
CA TYR A 478 -10.98 -18.63 -8.72
C TYR A 478 -10.30 -17.71 -9.75
N SER A 479 -10.97 -16.64 -10.18
CA SER A 479 -10.36 -15.64 -11.07
C SER A 479 -10.84 -14.23 -10.74
N GLY A 480 -9.92 -13.28 -10.81
CA GLY A 480 -10.20 -11.84 -10.86
C GLY A 480 -10.14 -11.28 -12.28
N CYS A 481 -10.13 -9.95 -12.39
CA CYS A 481 -9.95 -9.23 -13.65
C CYS A 481 -8.77 -8.26 -13.54
N VAL A 482 -7.99 -8.18 -14.62
CA VAL A 482 -6.94 -7.18 -14.79
C VAL A 482 -7.27 -6.35 -16.03
N GLY A 483 -7.31 -5.03 -15.90
CA GLY A 483 -7.71 -4.19 -17.03
C GLY A 483 -7.77 -2.71 -16.75
N TYR A 484 -8.44 -2.00 -17.66
CA TYR A 484 -8.64 -0.57 -17.64
C TYR A 484 -10.06 -0.21 -18.07
N ILE A 485 -10.53 0.96 -17.65
CA ILE A 485 -11.87 1.44 -17.97
C ILE A 485 -11.92 1.82 -19.46
N THR A 486 -12.88 1.24 -20.18
CA THR A 486 -13.18 1.60 -21.55
C THR A 486 -14.50 2.37 -21.61
N GLY A 487 -14.50 3.60 -22.16
CA GLY A 487 -15.74 4.29 -22.56
C GLY A 487 -16.20 5.52 -21.74
N THR A 488 -15.31 6.45 -21.39
CA THR A 488 -15.65 7.76 -20.77
C THR A 488 -15.23 8.95 -21.66
N PRO A 489 -15.85 10.15 -21.53
CA PRO A 489 -16.05 11.09 -22.64
C PRO A 489 -14.75 11.68 -23.19
N GLN A 490 -14.78 12.07 -24.48
CA GLN A 490 -13.72 12.86 -25.10
C GLN A 490 -13.38 14.06 -24.22
N LEU A 491 -12.11 14.16 -23.81
CA LEU A 491 -11.54 15.37 -23.23
C LEU A 491 -11.64 16.46 -24.30
N ASN A 492 -12.62 17.34 -24.19
CA ASN A 492 -12.66 18.54 -25.01
C ASN A 492 -11.52 19.45 -24.53
N THR A 493 -10.36 19.31 -25.16
CA THR A 493 -9.19 20.19 -25.00
C THR A 493 -9.43 21.55 -25.65
N GLN A 494 -10.57 22.18 -25.40
CA GLN A 494 -10.85 23.56 -25.77
C GLN A 494 -11.27 24.35 -24.54
N GLN A 495 -10.27 24.91 -23.87
CA GLN A 495 -10.25 26.31 -23.42
C GLN A 495 -8.81 26.64 -22.98
N SER A 496 -8.04 27.14 -23.94
CA SER A 496 -6.76 27.83 -23.73
C SER A 496 -6.99 29.27 -23.29
#